data_AF-A0A3M1RI37-F1
#
_entry.id   AF-A0A3M1RI37-F1
#
_cell.length_a   1.000
_cell.length_b   1.000
_cell.length_c   1.000
_cell.angle_alpha   90.00
_cell.angle_beta   90.00
_cell.angle_gamma   90.00
#
_symmetry.space_group_name_H-M   'P 1'
#
loop_
_entity.id
_entity.type
_entity.pdbx_description
1 polymer ?
#
loop_
_entity_poly.entity_id
_entity_poly.type
_entity_poly.pdbx_seq_one_letter_code
_entity_poly.pdbx_strand_id
1 'polypeptide(L)'
;MSTESPQETIRKQNHEDGSPTRPGFKMQAFTSLLLLCSFIAMLLSGVMLYLSPMGRVAKWTDWSLLGLGKEEWAAVHINNSILFLAAAILHIYFNWRLLVAYLTKKARGAGRRQLELGLAVVLTIAVVGGTIYNLPPFSTVMAWNEQIKRYWEARSPAAPAPHAEEFTIARLAEMYSLPPDEVVAVLTEAGFECPSPESRVRDVAESKGVPPAVLFQTLRERFPQIQSPNGASPGPGFGRGMGMGRGFGMGRGFGMGGFHDDESSLPDASEH
;
A
#
# COMPACT_ATOMS: atom_id res chain seq x y z
N MET A 1 4.78 52.44 66.52
CA MET A 1 5.54 51.42 65.78
C MET A 1 4.76 50.12 65.94
N SER A 2 3.74 49.92 65.10
CA SER A 2 2.80 48.81 65.24
C SER A 2 3.44 47.55 64.68
N THR A 3 3.65 46.57 65.54
CA THR A 3 4.23 45.27 65.22
C THR A 3 3.17 44.42 64.52
N GLU A 4 3.31 44.20 63.22
CA GLU A 4 2.52 43.18 62.49
C GLU A 4 2.68 41.83 63.21
N SER A 5 1.55 41.14 63.43
CA SER A 5 1.52 39.86 64.11
C SER A 5 2.15 38.77 63.22
N PRO A 6 2.94 37.83 63.77
CA PRO A 6 3.54 36.72 63.01
C PRO A 6 2.54 35.90 62.18
N GLN A 7 1.27 35.87 62.61
CA GLN A 7 0.16 35.21 61.91
C GLN A 7 -0.21 35.90 60.58
N GLU A 8 -0.06 37.21 60.50
CA GLU A 8 -0.33 38.00 59.28
C GLU A 8 0.78 37.79 58.24
N THR A 9 2.02 37.63 58.68
CA THR A 9 3.17 37.32 57.81
C THR A 9 3.05 35.93 57.19
N ILE A 10 2.63 34.92 57.97
CA ILE A 10 2.42 33.55 57.48
C ILE A 10 1.23 33.48 56.50
N ARG A 11 0.16 34.26 56.75
CA ARG A 11 -0.99 34.33 55.85
C ARG A 11 -0.66 34.99 54.51
N LYS A 12 0.23 35.99 54.49
CA LYS A 12 0.71 36.62 53.25
C LYS A 12 1.64 35.68 52.45
N GLN A 13 2.52 34.92 53.10
CA GLN A 13 3.38 33.94 52.42
C GLN A 13 2.61 32.81 51.72
N ASN A 14 1.54 32.29 52.33
CA ASN A 14 0.74 31.23 51.72
C ASN A 14 -0.10 31.70 50.50
N HIS A 15 -0.25 33.01 50.31
CA HIS A 15 -1.04 33.57 49.21
C HIS A 15 -0.22 33.88 47.95
N GLU A 16 1.13 33.85 48.05
CA GLU A 16 2.04 34.17 46.94
C GLU A 16 2.68 32.94 46.26
N ASP A 17 2.69 31.77 46.90
CA ASP A 17 3.31 30.55 46.32
C ASP A 17 2.36 29.72 45.43
N GLY A 18 1.16 30.23 45.17
CA GLY A 18 0.18 29.62 44.28
C GLY A 18 0.40 29.93 42.81
N SER A 19 1.64 29.86 42.30
CA SER A 19 1.82 29.95 40.85
C SER A 19 1.12 28.73 40.20
N PRO A 20 0.15 28.92 39.30
CA PRO A 20 -0.54 27.80 38.68
C PRO A 20 0.49 27.04 37.84
N THR A 21 0.95 25.90 38.37
CA THR A 21 1.80 24.98 37.60
C THR A 21 1.02 24.58 36.36
N ARG A 22 1.49 25.05 35.19
CA ARG A 22 0.85 24.70 33.93
C ARG A 22 0.86 23.17 33.83
N PRO A 23 -0.29 22.52 33.55
CA PRO A 23 -0.30 21.08 33.44
C PRO A 23 0.71 20.65 32.38
N GLY A 24 1.68 19.82 32.78
CA GLY A 24 2.70 19.30 31.88
C GLY A 24 2.10 18.52 30.72
N PHE A 25 2.86 18.40 29.62
CA PHE A 25 2.42 17.70 28.42
C PHE A 25 2.06 16.23 28.72
N LYS A 26 0.81 15.85 28.44
CA LYS A 26 0.31 14.49 28.69
C LYS A 26 0.62 13.57 27.52
N MET A 27 1.76 12.88 27.56
CA MET A 27 2.21 11.95 26.52
C MET A 27 1.17 10.88 26.13
N GLN A 28 0.38 10.37 27.09
CA GLN A 28 -0.69 9.40 26.83
C GLN A 28 -1.82 9.98 25.96
N ALA A 29 -2.25 11.21 26.25
CA ALA A 29 -3.30 11.88 25.50
C ALA A 29 -2.80 12.27 24.10
N PHE A 30 -1.56 12.77 24.02
CA PHE A 30 -0.93 13.11 22.74
C PHE A 30 -0.80 11.90 21.82
N THR A 31 -0.24 10.79 22.29
CA THR A 31 -0.05 9.59 21.47
C THR A 31 -1.37 8.98 21.03
N SER A 32 -2.42 9.06 21.86
CA SER A 32 -3.77 8.60 21.49
C SER A 32 -4.39 9.49 20.39
N LEU A 33 -4.24 10.81 20.50
CA LEU A 33 -4.72 11.74 19.47
C LEU A 33 -3.93 11.59 18.16
N LEU A 34 -2.61 11.44 18.25
CA LEU A 34 -1.74 11.18 17.10
C LEU A 34 -2.17 9.91 16.38
N LEU A 35 -2.40 8.82 17.13
CA LEU A 35 -2.86 7.55 16.57
C LEU A 35 -4.21 7.70 15.86
N LEU A 36 -5.16 8.45 16.43
CA LEU A 36 -6.46 8.72 15.82
C LEU A 36 -6.33 9.52 14.52
N CYS A 37 -5.56 10.61 14.53
CA CYS A 37 -5.32 11.43 13.33
C CYS A 37 -4.64 10.60 12.22
N SER A 38 -3.61 9.84 12.57
CA SER A 38 -2.92 8.95 11.62
C SER A 38 -3.83 7.83 11.12
N PHE A 39 -4.74 7.30 11.95
CA PHE A 39 -5.74 6.31 11.51
C PHE A 39 -6.69 6.87 10.44
N ILE A 40 -7.18 8.11 10.64
CA ILE A 40 -8.04 8.78 9.65
C ILE A 40 -7.28 8.96 8.33
N ALA A 41 -6.03 9.44 8.39
CA ALA A 41 -5.18 9.59 7.21
C ALA A 41 -4.89 8.24 6.52
N MET A 42 -4.70 7.15 7.29
CA MET A 42 -4.52 5.79 6.77
C MET A 42 -5.77 5.31 6.01
N LEU A 43 -6.96 5.54 6.58
CA LEU A 43 -8.22 5.14 5.98
C LEU A 43 -8.47 5.91 4.69
N LEU A 44 -8.29 7.24 4.71
CA LEU A 44 -8.47 8.07 3.51
C LEU A 44 -7.52 7.66 2.40
N SER A 45 -6.22 7.59 2.68
CA SER A 45 -5.22 7.19 1.67
C SER A 45 -5.43 5.75 1.17
N GLY A 46 -5.85 4.82 2.04
CA GLY A 46 -6.20 3.45 1.66
C GLY A 46 -7.40 3.39 0.72
N VAL A 47 -8.44 4.19 0.97
CA VAL A 47 -9.61 4.31 0.07
C VAL A 47 -9.21 4.89 -1.28
N MET A 48 -8.39 5.95 -1.29
CA MET A 48 -7.91 6.55 -2.56
C MET A 48 -7.12 5.54 -3.39
N LEU A 49 -6.25 4.76 -2.76
CA LEU A 49 -5.49 3.70 -3.45
C LEU A 49 -6.38 2.54 -3.91
N TYR A 50 -7.41 2.19 -3.14
CA TYR A 50 -8.37 1.17 -3.52
C TYR A 50 -9.19 1.56 -4.77
N LEU A 51 -9.51 2.85 -4.93
CA LEU A 51 -10.22 3.38 -6.10
C LEU A 51 -9.31 3.64 -7.31
N SER A 52 -7.99 3.73 -7.06
CA SER A 52 -7.01 4.10 -8.10
C SER A 52 -6.93 3.05 -9.22
N PRO A 53 -6.73 3.48 -10.49
CA PRO A 53 -6.50 2.56 -11.60
C PRO A 53 -5.19 1.77 -11.45
N MET A 54 -5.00 0.79 -12.33
CA MET A 54 -3.71 0.08 -12.47
C MET A 54 -2.58 1.09 -12.77
N GLY A 55 -1.36 0.83 -12.26
CA GLY A 55 -0.25 1.81 -12.32
C GLY A 55 0.06 2.29 -13.74
N ARG A 56 0.04 1.37 -14.72
CA ARG A 56 0.17 1.70 -16.14
C ARG A 56 -0.91 2.68 -16.63
N VAL A 57 -2.17 2.41 -16.31
CA VAL A 57 -3.28 3.28 -16.70
C VAL A 57 -3.16 4.64 -16.02
N ALA A 58 -2.81 4.66 -14.73
CA ALA A 58 -2.62 5.89 -13.97
C ALA A 58 -1.56 6.80 -14.62
N LYS A 59 -0.40 6.25 -14.97
CA LYS A 59 0.67 7.00 -15.64
C LYS A 59 0.31 7.41 -17.07
N TRP A 60 -0.39 6.54 -17.80
CA TRP A 60 -0.74 6.77 -19.21
C TRP A 60 -1.81 7.85 -19.41
N THR A 61 -2.80 7.90 -18.51
CA THR A 61 -3.89 8.88 -18.56
C THR A 61 -3.69 10.07 -17.62
N ASP A 62 -2.52 10.17 -16.99
CA ASP A 62 -2.22 11.18 -15.96
C ASP A 62 -3.31 11.27 -14.88
N TRP A 63 -3.65 10.12 -14.31
CA TRP A 63 -4.72 10.03 -13.32
C TRP A 63 -4.35 10.78 -12.05
N SER A 64 -5.22 11.69 -11.63
CA SER A 64 -5.15 12.38 -10.35
C SER A 64 -6.51 12.39 -9.66
N LEU A 65 -6.48 12.45 -8.33
CA LEU A 65 -7.67 12.59 -7.48
C LEU A 65 -7.33 13.53 -6.33
N LEU A 66 -8.15 14.57 -6.15
CA LEU A 66 -7.90 15.67 -5.22
C LEU A 66 -6.52 16.36 -5.43
N GLY A 67 -6.08 16.44 -6.68
CA GLY A 67 -4.81 17.07 -7.05
C GLY A 67 -3.57 16.22 -6.80
N LEU A 68 -3.73 14.96 -6.37
CA LEU A 68 -2.63 14.01 -6.20
C LEU A 68 -2.79 12.82 -7.14
N GLY A 69 -1.72 12.45 -7.81
CA GLY A 69 -1.57 11.24 -8.58
C GLY A 69 -1.48 9.99 -7.70
N LYS A 70 -1.54 8.83 -8.35
CA LYS A 70 -1.50 7.54 -7.66
C LYS A 70 -0.23 7.34 -6.81
N GLU A 71 0.92 7.71 -7.35
CA GLU A 71 2.21 7.54 -6.67
C GLU A 71 2.33 8.44 -5.43
N GLU A 72 1.75 9.65 -5.50
CA GLU A 72 1.72 10.59 -4.38
C GLU A 72 0.79 10.09 -3.28
N TRP A 73 -0.39 9.56 -3.64
CA TRP A 73 -1.27 8.86 -2.69
C TRP A 73 -0.59 7.65 -2.04
N ALA A 74 0.21 6.90 -2.80
CA ALA A 74 1.00 5.78 -2.28
C ALA A 74 2.07 6.27 -1.29
N ALA A 75 2.78 7.36 -1.62
CA ALA A 75 3.77 7.98 -0.74
C ALA A 75 3.14 8.48 0.57
N VAL A 76 1.98 9.16 0.49
CA VAL A 76 1.21 9.58 1.67
C VAL A 76 0.83 8.38 2.52
N HIS A 77 0.32 7.30 1.92
CA HIS A 77 -0.08 6.10 2.64
C HIS A 77 1.10 5.43 3.36
N ILE A 78 2.25 5.26 2.69
CA ILE A 78 3.44 4.60 3.25
C ILE A 78 4.04 5.44 4.38
N ASN A 79 4.26 6.73 4.17
CA ASN A 79 4.82 7.61 5.19
C ASN A 79 3.90 7.69 6.41
N ASN A 80 2.58 7.78 6.19
CA ASN A 80 1.62 7.78 7.28
C ASN A 80 1.52 6.39 7.97
N SER A 81 1.77 5.29 7.26
CA SER A 81 1.85 3.93 7.86
C SER A 81 3.01 3.82 8.84
N ILE A 82 4.17 4.38 8.48
CA ILE A 82 5.36 4.41 9.36
C ILE A 82 5.05 5.25 10.60
N LEU A 83 4.45 6.44 10.43
CA LEU A 83 4.02 7.28 11.55
C LEU A 83 2.99 6.56 12.44
N PHE A 84 1.99 5.91 11.85
CA PHE A 84 0.97 5.16 12.57
C PHE A 84 1.58 4.00 13.37
N LEU A 85 2.53 3.26 12.80
CA LEU A 85 3.23 2.19 13.49
C LEU A 85 4.06 2.72 14.66
N ALA A 86 4.82 3.81 14.47
CA ALA A 86 5.57 4.44 15.54
C ALA A 86 4.65 4.95 16.66
N ALA A 87 3.54 5.61 16.30
CA ALA A 87 2.53 6.06 17.24
C ALA A 87 1.88 4.90 18.01
N ALA A 88 1.62 3.76 17.34
CA ALA A 88 1.07 2.57 17.97
C ALA A 88 2.04 1.95 18.99
N ILE A 89 3.34 1.86 18.67
CA ILE A 89 4.37 1.38 19.60
C ILE A 89 4.45 2.30 20.83
N LEU A 90 4.50 3.62 20.62
CA LEU A 90 4.53 4.59 21.72
C LEU A 90 3.25 4.54 22.56
N HIS A 91 2.09 4.35 21.91
CA HIS A 91 0.82 4.19 22.58
C HIS A 91 0.82 2.94 23.47
N ILE A 92 1.31 1.79 22.98
CA ILE A 92 1.45 0.57 23.76
C ILE A 92 2.42 0.78 24.93
N TYR A 93 3.56 1.44 24.69
CA TYR A 93 4.56 1.71 25.72
C TYR A 93 3.98 2.57 26.86
N PHE A 94 3.38 3.73 26.55
CA PHE A 94 2.83 4.63 27.58
C PHE A 94 1.56 4.10 28.25
N ASN A 95 0.85 3.16 27.61
CA ASN A 95 -0.36 2.54 28.15
C ASN A 95 -0.14 1.08 28.59
N TRP A 96 1.11 0.62 28.71
CA TRP A 96 1.46 -0.78 29.01
C TRP A 96 0.80 -1.28 30.29
N ARG A 97 0.81 -0.48 31.35
CA ARG A 97 0.16 -0.83 32.64
C ARG A 97 -1.34 -1.05 32.47
N LEU A 98 -2.01 -0.29 31.60
CA LEU A 98 -3.44 -0.40 31.33
C LEU A 98 -3.74 -1.67 30.52
N LEU A 99 -2.92 -1.96 29.49
CA LEU A 99 -3.01 -3.18 28.68
C LEU A 99 -2.80 -4.45 29.52
N VAL A 100 -1.74 -4.48 30.33
CA VAL A 100 -1.47 -5.60 31.23
C VAL A 100 -2.60 -5.74 32.26
N ALA A 101 -3.12 -4.65 32.81
CA ALA A 101 -4.29 -4.71 33.71
C ALA A 101 -5.53 -5.29 33.02
N TYR A 102 -5.75 -4.99 31.73
CA TYR A 102 -6.83 -5.56 30.93
C TYR A 102 -6.67 -7.07 30.75
N LEU A 103 -5.44 -7.55 30.54
CA LEU A 103 -5.08 -8.96 30.35
C LEU A 103 -5.02 -9.78 31.64
N THR A 104 -4.56 -9.20 32.75
CA THR A 104 -4.16 -9.95 33.96
C THR A 104 -5.11 -9.83 35.15
N LYS A 105 -5.90 -8.75 35.28
CA LYS A 105 -6.66 -8.54 36.51
C LYS A 105 -7.73 -9.60 36.70
N LYS A 106 -7.50 -10.49 37.67
CA LYS A 106 -8.47 -11.42 38.28
C LYS A 106 -9.49 -10.65 39.13
N ALA A 107 -10.32 -9.83 38.49
CA ALA A 107 -11.38 -9.05 39.13
C ALA A 107 -12.76 -9.47 38.60
N ARG A 108 -13.79 -9.40 39.45
CA ARG A 108 -15.21 -9.71 39.17
C ARG A 108 -15.57 -9.40 37.71
N GLY A 109 -16.06 -10.40 36.99
CA GLY A 109 -16.31 -10.31 35.54
C GLY A 109 -15.18 -10.80 34.62
N ALA A 110 -14.20 -11.55 35.16
CA ALA A 110 -13.10 -12.13 34.39
C ALA A 110 -13.55 -12.97 33.18
N GLY A 111 -14.65 -13.72 33.30
CA GLY A 111 -15.18 -14.53 32.18
C GLY A 111 -15.64 -13.70 30.98
N ARG A 112 -16.30 -12.55 31.20
CA ARG A 112 -16.78 -11.69 30.11
C ARG A 112 -15.64 -11.02 29.35
N ARG A 113 -14.57 -10.62 30.05
CA ARG A 113 -13.35 -10.08 29.42
C ARG A 113 -12.54 -11.13 28.65
N GLN A 114 -12.47 -12.35 29.15
CA GLN A 114 -11.86 -13.46 28.41
C GLN A 114 -12.64 -13.82 27.15
N LEU A 115 -13.98 -13.71 27.19
CA LEU A 115 -14.82 -13.82 25.99
C LEU A 115 -14.56 -12.67 25.01
N GLU A 116 -14.45 -11.41 25.46
CA GLU A 116 -14.12 -10.27 24.61
C GLU A 116 -12.77 -10.46 23.90
N LEU A 117 -11.73 -10.88 24.63
CA LEU A 117 -10.41 -11.18 24.08
C LEU A 117 -10.45 -12.38 23.12
N GLY A 118 -11.13 -13.47 23.52
CA GLY A 118 -11.31 -14.64 22.67
C GLY A 118 -12.03 -14.30 21.37
N LEU A 119 -13.07 -13.48 21.44
CA LEU A 119 -13.81 -13.01 20.27
C LEU A 119 -12.94 -12.13 19.36
N ALA A 120 -12.14 -11.23 19.92
CA ALA A 120 -11.21 -10.40 19.14
C ALA A 120 -10.19 -11.27 18.38
N VAL A 121 -9.63 -12.29 19.03
CA VAL A 121 -8.69 -13.24 18.41
C VAL A 121 -9.40 -14.07 17.33
N VAL A 122 -10.58 -14.63 17.63
CA VAL A 122 -11.36 -15.42 16.66
C VAL A 122 -11.75 -14.57 15.45
N LEU A 123 -12.21 -13.34 15.64
CA LEU A 123 -12.53 -12.42 14.53
C LEU A 123 -11.29 -12.12 13.70
N THR A 124 -10.13 -11.88 14.33
CA THR A 124 -8.87 -11.65 13.61
C THR A 124 -8.49 -12.87 12.78
N ILE A 125 -8.56 -14.07 13.35
CA ILE A 125 -8.30 -15.33 12.65
C ILE A 125 -9.30 -15.54 11.51
N ALA A 126 -10.59 -15.24 11.73
CA ALA A 126 -11.63 -15.37 10.72
C ALA A 126 -11.40 -14.42 9.54
N VAL A 127 -10.98 -13.18 9.80
CA VAL A 127 -10.64 -12.21 8.74
C VAL A 127 -9.40 -12.63 7.96
N VAL A 128 -8.33 -13.01 8.66
CA VAL A 128 -7.07 -13.46 8.02
C VAL A 128 -7.31 -14.75 7.23
N GLY A 129 -7.92 -15.75 7.85
CA GLY A 129 -8.25 -17.02 7.22
C GLY A 129 -9.21 -16.84 6.05
N GLY A 130 -10.29 -16.08 6.23
CA GLY A 130 -11.25 -15.79 5.16
C GLY A 130 -10.61 -15.07 3.97
N THR A 131 -9.64 -14.17 4.21
CA THR A 131 -8.86 -13.53 3.14
C THR A 131 -7.95 -14.54 2.43
N ILE A 132 -7.19 -15.36 3.17
CA ILE A 132 -6.27 -16.36 2.60
C ILE A 132 -7.03 -17.42 1.76
N TYR A 133 -8.18 -17.88 2.26
CA TYR A 133 -9.02 -18.87 1.57
C TYR A 133 -9.99 -18.24 0.57
N ASN A 134 -9.91 -16.92 0.34
CA ASN A 134 -10.73 -16.18 -0.62
C ASN A 134 -12.25 -16.41 -0.43
N LEU A 135 -12.69 -16.39 0.83
CA LEU A 135 -14.08 -16.59 1.23
C LEU A 135 -14.85 -15.24 1.24
N PRO A 136 -16.18 -15.24 0.97
CA PRO A 136 -17.01 -14.06 1.20
C PRO A 136 -17.02 -13.64 2.68
N PRO A 137 -17.11 -12.33 2.99
CA PRO A 137 -17.21 -11.19 2.06
C PRO A 137 -15.86 -10.70 1.51
N PHE A 138 -14.73 -11.27 1.94
CA PHE A 138 -13.39 -10.79 1.58
C PHE A 138 -13.11 -10.90 0.08
N SER A 139 -13.53 -12.01 -0.55
CA SER A 139 -13.45 -12.19 -2.00
C SER A 139 -14.30 -11.18 -2.77
N THR A 140 -15.45 -10.79 -2.23
CA THR A 140 -16.33 -9.77 -2.83
C THR A 140 -15.67 -8.40 -2.85
N VAL A 141 -15.01 -8.01 -1.76
CA VAL A 141 -14.24 -6.75 -1.69
C VAL A 141 -13.12 -6.74 -2.74
N MET A 142 -12.44 -7.87 -2.95
CA MET A 142 -11.41 -7.96 -3.99
C MET A 142 -12.00 -7.90 -5.40
N ALA A 143 -13.15 -8.55 -5.62
CA ALA A 143 -13.83 -8.52 -6.92
C ALA A 143 -14.29 -7.10 -7.32
N TRP A 144 -14.74 -6.28 -6.37
CA TRP A 144 -15.08 -4.87 -6.62
C TRP A 144 -13.85 -4.05 -7.03
N ASN A 145 -12.71 -4.26 -6.36
CA ASN A 145 -11.45 -3.60 -6.75
C ASN A 145 -11.07 -3.92 -8.19
N GLU A 146 -11.19 -5.19 -8.59
CA GLU A 146 -10.94 -5.59 -9.98
C GLU A 146 -11.94 -4.97 -10.97
N GLN A 147 -13.21 -4.84 -10.61
CA GLN A 147 -14.20 -4.18 -11.45
C GLN A 147 -13.85 -2.70 -11.66
N ILE A 148 -13.40 -2.01 -10.62
CA ILE A 148 -12.92 -0.62 -10.72
C ILE A 148 -11.70 -0.54 -11.66
N LYS A 149 -10.74 -1.45 -11.51
CA LYS A 149 -9.57 -1.50 -12.40
C LYS A 149 -9.96 -1.74 -13.86
N ARG A 150 -10.88 -2.68 -14.12
CA ARG A 150 -11.42 -2.95 -15.47
C ARG A 150 -12.19 -1.76 -16.03
N TYR A 151 -12.94 -1.04 -15.19
CA TYR A 151 -13.67 0.16 -15.59
C TYR A 151 -12.73 1.23 -16.16
N TRP A 152 -11.60 1.44 -15.49
CA TRP A 152 -10.56 2.35 -15.96
C TRP A 152 -9.90 1.85 -17.24
N GLU A 153 -9.45 0.59 -17.27
CA GLU A 153 -8.81 0.00 -18.46
C GLU A 153 -9.69 0.08 -19.71
N ALA A 154 -11.00 -0.14 -19.58
CA ALA A 154 -11.93 -0.09 -20.71
C ALA A 154 -12.16 1.33 -21.27
N ARG A 155 -11.91 2.38 -20.47
CA ARG A 155 -12.11 3.79 -20.86
C ARG A 155 -10.81 4.49 -21.22
N SER A 156 -9.67 3.90 -20.90
CA SER A 156 -8.37 4.48 -21.19
C SER A 156 -7.93 4.16 -22.62
N PRO A 157 -7.31 5.12 -23.34
CA PRO A 157 -6.71 4.85 -24.64
C PRO A 157 -5.69 3.72 -24.54
N ALA A 158 -5.72 2.79 -25.49
CA ALA A 158 -4.79 1.68 -25.53
C ALA A 158 -3.35 2.20 -25.66
N ALA A 159 -2.52 1.90 -24.66
CA ALA A 159 -1.09 2.17 -24.72
C ALA A 159 -0.42 1.15 -25.68
N PRO A 160 0.60 1.58 -26.44
CA PRO A 160 1.29 0.70 -27.40
C PRO A 160 2.10 -0.41 -26.70
N ALA A 161 2.57 -0.16 -25.48
CA ALA A 161 3.29 -1.11 -24.65
C ALA A 161 3.14 -0.77 -23.16
N PRO A 162 3.48 -1.70 -22.24
CA PRO A 162 3.68 -1.35 -20.84
C PRO A 162 4.75 -0.27 -20.69
N HIS A 163 4.50 0.72 -19.83
CA HIS A 163 5.42 1.82 -19.58
C HIS A 163 5.80 2.65 -20.83
N ALA A 164 4.90 2.71 -21.83
CA ALA A 164 5.13 3.49 -23.04
C ALA A 164 5.36 4.98 -22.77
N GLU A 165 4.85 5.51 -21.65
CA GLU A 165 5.13 6.86 -21.18
C GLU A 165 6.63 7.12 -20.91
N GLU A 166 7.40 6.06 -20.62
CA GLU A 166 8.83 6.14 -20.32
C GLU A 166 9.71 5.95 -21.57
N PHE A 167 9.13 5.65 -22.73
CA PHE A 167 9.87 5.47 -23.98
C PHE A 167 10.34 6.81 -24.54
N THR A 168 11.46 6.79 -25.26
CA THR A 168 11.88 7.91 -26.11
C THR A 168 11.01 7.98 -27.37
N ILE A 169 10.91 9.15 -27.99
CA ILE A 169 10.21 9.32 -29.27
C ILE A 169 10.81 8.39 -30.34
N ALA A 170 12.13 8.25 -30.39
CA ALA A 170 12.83 7.36 -31.31
C ALA A 170 12.37 5.90 -31.16
N ARG A 171 12.32 5.39 -29.91
CA ARG A 171 11.86 4.03 -29.62
C ARG A 171 10.40 3.84 -29.99
N LEU A 172 9.56 4.84 -29.74
CA LEU A 172 8.15 4.79 -30.13
C LEU A 172 7.99 4.77 -31.67
N ALA A 173 8.79 5.56 -32.39
CA ALA A 173 8.79 5.58 -33.86
C ALA A 173 9.25 4.25 -34.45
N GLU A 174 10.33 3.67 -33.91
CA GLU A 174 10.86 2.36 -34.31
C GLU A 174 9.82 1.25 -34.19
N MET A 175 9.03 1.25 -33.11
CA MET A 175 7.96 0.26 -32.90
C MET A 175 6.96 0.20 -34.06
N TYR A 176 6.74 1.31 -34.75
CA TYR A 176 5.83 1.40 -35.89
C TYR A 176 6.56 1.57 -37.23
N SER A 177 7.89 1.37 -37.26
CA SER A 177 8.72 1.54 -38.45
C SER A 177 8.62 2.94 -39.08
N LEU A 178 8.48 3.98 -38.24
CA LEU A 178 8.39 5.38 -38.64
C LEU A 178 9.75 6.09 -38.54
N PRO A 179 10.07 7.06 -39.41
CA PRO A 179 11.26 7.90 -39.26
C PRO A 179 11.13 8.79 -38.00
N PRO A 180 12.09 8.77 -37.06
CA PRO A 180 12.02 9.57 -35.83
C PRO A 180 11.86 11.08 -36.10
N ASP A 181 12.52 11.60 -37.13
CA ASP A 181 12.44 13.01 -37.52
C ASP A 181 11.05 13.42 -38.00
N GLU A 182 10.32 12.52 -38.67
CA GLU A 182 8.95 12.76 -39.13
C GLU A 182 7.97 12.80 -37.93
N VAL A 183 8.17 11.91 -36.96
CA VAL A 183 7.39 11.90 -35.71
C VAL A 183 7.62 13.19 -34.93
N VAL A 184 8.87 13.64 -34.82
CA VAL A 184 9.22 14.92 -34.18
C VAL A 184 8.54 16.08 -34.88
N ALA A 185 8.60 16.15 -36.21
CA ALA A 185 7.97 17.21 -36.99
C ALA A 185 6.45 17.28 -36.78
N VAL A 186 5.77 16.13 -36.75
CA VAL A 186 4.33 16.05 -36.47
C VAL A 186 4.00 16.53 -35.07
N LEU A 187 4.81 16.18 -34.07
CA LEU A 187 4.61 16.65 -32.70
C LEU A 187 4.86 18.17 -32.57
N THR A 188 5.89 18.70 -33.24
CA THR A 188 6.13 20.15 -33.28
C THR A 188 4.97 20.89 -33.94
N GLU A 189 4.46 20.39 -35.07
CA GLU A 189 3.30 20.97 -35.76
C GLU A 189 2.03 20.92 -34.88
N ALA A 190 1.87 19.83 -34.12
CA ALA A 190 0.80 19.71 -33.14
C ALA A 190 0.98 20.61 -31.90
N GLY A 191 2.07 21.38 -31.81
CA GLY A 191 2.32 22.34 -30.73
C GLY A 191 2.89 21.74 -29.45
N PHE A 192 3.60 20.60 -29.54
CA PHE A 192 4.43 20.10 -28.44
C PHE A 192 5.79 20.83 -28.44
N GLU A 193 6.29 21.20 -27.25
CA GLU A 193 7.52 21.99 -27.13
C GLU A 193 8.77 21.10 -27.20
N CYS A 194 9.72 21.49 -28.04
CA CYS A 194 11.05 20.85 -28.18
C CYS A 194 11.03 19.29 -28.21
N PRO A 195 10.17 18.64 -29.00
CA PRO A 195 10.27 17.20 -29.18
C PRO A 195 11.62 16.88 -29.83
N SER A 196 12.32 15.89 -29.29
CA SER A 196 13.53 15.33 -29.88
C SER A 196 13.43 13.81 -29.87
N PRO A 197 14.19 13.10 -30.73
CA PRO A 197 14.18 11.64 -30.72
C PRO A 197 14.47 11.02 -29.35
N GLU A 198 15.27 11.71 -28.52
CA GLU A 198 15.65 11.25 -27.19
C GLU A 198 14.74 11.71 -26.06
N SER A 199 13.85 12.66 -26.33
CA SER A 199 12.86 13.12 -25.35
C SER A 199 11.90 11.97 -25.03
N ARG A 200 11.52 11.82 -23.76
CA ARG A 200 10.54 10.81 -23.35
C ARG A 200 9.13 11.26 -23.74
N VAL A 201 8.26 10.30 -24.04
CA VAL A 201 6.86 10.54 -24.37
C VAL A 201 6.15 11.32 -23.24
N ARG A 202 6.40 10.94 -21.99
CA ARG A 202 5.95 11.69 -20.80
C ARG A 202 6.34 13.16 -20.88
N ASP A 203 7.63 13.44 -20.98
CA ASP A 203 8.17 14.78 -20.79
C ASP A 203 7.65 15.73 -21.89
N VAL A 204 7.53 15.20 -23.11
CA VAL A 204 6.94 15.94 -24.25
C VAL A 204 5.46 16.18 -24.04
N ALA A 205 4.69 15.21 -23.54
CA ALA A 205 3.28 15.39 -23.24
C ALA A 205 3.04 16.41 -22.10
N GLU A 206 3.86 16.34 -21.05
CA GLU A 206 3.86 17.27 -19.91
C GLU A 206 4.17 18.71 -20.34
N SER A 207 5.05 18.93 -21.32
CA SER A 207 5.34 20.28 -21.85
C SER A 207 4.09 21.02 -22.35
N LYS A 208 3.08 20.26 -22.82
CA LYS A 208 1.80 20.79 -23.29
C LYS A 208 0.68 20.64 -22.25
N GLY A 209 0.98 20.10 -21.06
CA GLY A 209 0.01 19.85 -20.00
C GLY A 209 -1.04 18.81 -20.36
N VAL A 210 -0.70 17.84 -21.23
CA VAL A 210 -1.62 16.77 -21.65
C VAL A 210 -1.09 15.39 -21.26
N PRO A 211 -1.95 14.39 -21.05
CA PRO A 211 -1.51 13.03 -20.77
C PRO A 211 -0.73 12.40 -21.94
N PRO A 212 0.20 11.46 -21.67
CA PRO A 212 0.90 10.68 -22.70
C PRO A 212 -0.04 10.04 -23.74
N ALA A 213 -1.23 9.63 -23.30
CA ALA A 213 -2.27 9.08 -24.17
C ALA A 213 -2.71 10.04 -25.29
N VAL A 214 -2.75 11.35 -25.03
CA VAL A 214 -3.17 12.38 -26.01
C VAL A 214 -2.09 12.59 -27.07
N LEU A 215 -0.81 12.59 -26.65
CA LEU A 215 0.32 12.62 -27.57
C LEU A 215 0.25 11.42 -28.52
N PHE A 216 0.06 10.22 -27.98
CA PHE A 216 -0.03 9.01 -28.80
C PHE A 216 -1.25 9.02 -29.72
N GLN A 217 -2.39 9.56 -29.28
CA GLN A 217 -3.57 9.74 -30.13
C GLN A 217 -3.28 10.68 -31.30
N THR A 218 -2.57 11.78 -31.07
CA THR A 218 -2.15 12.72 -32.13
C THR A 218 -1.32 11.99 -33.21
N LEU A 219 -0.40 11.13 -32.79
CA LEU A 219 0.38 10.30 -33.71
C LEU A 219 -0.51 9.32 -34.48
N ARG A 220 -1.48 8.68 -33.82
CA ARG A 220 -2.42 7.76 -34.49
C ARG A 220 -3.26 8.43 -35.57
N GLU A 221 -3.69 9.67 -35.34
CA GLU A 221 -4.50 10.43 -36.29
C GLU A 221 -3.69 10.82 -37.54
N ARG A 222 -2.38 11.06 -37.37
CA ARG A 222 -1.46 11.48 -38.44
C ARG A 222 -0.78 10.32 -39.18
N PHE A 223 -0.57 9.19 -38.50
CA PHE A 223 0.10 8.01 -39.05
C PHE A 223 -0.87 6.79 -39.09
N PRO A 224 -1.46 6.48 -40.25
CA PRO A 224 -2.34 5.30 -40.40
C PRO A 224 -1.67 3.97 -40.06
N GLN A 225 -0.34 3.90 -40.14
CA GLN A 225 0.48 2.73 -39.80
C GLN A 225 0.34 2.33 -38.32
N ILE A 226 0.10 3.31 -37.43
CA ILE A 226 -0.11 3.09 -35.99
C ILE A 226 -1.53 2.54 -35.71
N GLN A 227 -2.48 2.71 -36.65
CA GLN A 227 -3.85 2.19 -36.51
C GLN A 227 -3.96 0.72 -36.92
N SER A 228 -2.98 0.18 -37.65
CA SER A 228 -3.06 -1.19 -38.16
C SER A 228 -2.75 -2.22 -37.06
N PRO A 229 -3.59 -3.27 -36.88
CA PRO A 229 -3.38 -4.31 -35.87
C PRO A 229 -2.05 -5.07 -36.01
N ASN A 230 -1.39 -4.99 -37.17
CA ASN A 230 -0.14 -5.66 -37.49
C ASN A 230 1.12 -4.82 -37.20
N GLY A 231 0.99 -3.55 -36.79
CA GLY A 231 2.13 -2.66 -36.55
C GLY A 231 2.77 -2.80 -35.16
N ALA A 232 2.02 -3.27 -34.17
CA ALA A 232 2.55 -3.56 -32.85
C ALA A 232 2.97 -5.04 -32.79
N SER A 233 4.25 -5.33 -33.02
CA SER A 233 4.80 -6.65 -32.69
C SER A 233 4.45 -6.96 -31.22
N PRO A 234 3.74 -8.07 -30.93
CA PRO A 234 3.44 -8.44 -29.55
C PRO A 234 4.76 -8.71 -28.83
N GLY A 235 5.23 -7.73 -28.06
CA GLY A 235 6.36 -7.94 -27.16
C GLY A 235 6.05 -9.12 -26.22
N PRO A 236 7.05 -9.92 -25.82
CA PRO A 236 6.82 -11.06 -24.93
C PRO A 236 6.09 -10.59 -23.68
N GLY A 237 4.87 -11.10 -23.49
CA GLY A 237 4.00 -10.72 -22.39
C GLY A 237 4.60 -11.13 -21.04
N PHE A 238 5.42 -10.27 -20.47
CA PHE A 238 5.89 -10.41 -19.10
C PHE A 238 4.95 -9.68 -18.14
N GLY A 239 4.43 -10.43 -17.17
CA GLY A 239 3.91 -9.86 -15.93
C GLY A 239 2.41 -9.64 -15.87
N ARG A 240 1.59 -10.68 -16.12
CA ARG A 240 0.40 -10.84 -15.27
C ARG A 240 0.93 -11.04 -13.85
N GLY A 241 0.88 -9.99 -13.03
CA GLY A 241 1.17 -10.05 -11.61
C GLY A 241 0.22 -11.03 -10.93
N MET A 242 0.59 -12.31 -10.99
CA MET A 242 -0.03 -13.38 -10.25
C MET A 242 0.39 -13.17 -8.79
N GLY A 243 -0.45 -12.51 -8.02
CA GLY A 243 -0.45 -12.61 -6.56
C GLY A 243 -0.85 -14.04 -6.17
N MET A 244 -0.01 -15.02 -6.47
CA MET A 244 -0.09 -16.36 -5.89
C MET A 244 0.71 -16.35 -4.61
N GLY A 245 0.05 -16.03 -3.50
CA GLY A 245 0.47 -16.48 -2.18
C GLY A 245 0.41 -18.00 -2.14
N ARG A 246 1.44 -18.67 -2.65
CA ARG A 246 1.60 -20.12 -2.57
C ARG A 246 2.52 -20.42 -1.40
N GLY A 247 1.93 -20.48 -0.20
CA GLY A 247 2.61 -21.00 0.98
C GLY A 247 2.93 -22.47 0.77
N PHE A 248 4.20 -22.78 0.53
CA PHE A 248 4.72 -24.15 0.58
C PHE A 248 5.06 -24.48 2.04
N GLY A 249 4.10 -25.05 2.76
CA GLY A 249 4.33 -25.77 4.01
C GLY A 249 4.32 -27.27 3.74
N MET A 250 5.45 -27.84 3.31
CA MET A 250 5.63 -29.29 3.23
C MET A 250 6.06 -29.80 4.61
N GLY A 251 5.08 -30.17 5.43
CA GLY A 251 5.30 -30.96 6.65
C GLY A 251 4.79 -32.38 6.41
N ARG A 252 5.64 -33.27 5.87
CA ARG A 252 5.37 -34.72 5.87
C ARG A 252 5.95 -35.30 7.15
N GLY A 253 5.08 -35.48 8.15
CA GLY A 253 5.36 -36.37 9.28
C GLY A 253 5.22 -37.82 8.83
N PHE A 254 6.32 -38.56 8.83
CA PHE A 254 6.28 -40.03 8.85
C PHE A 254 6.52 -40.46 10.29
N GLY A 255 5.43 -40.83 10.96
CA GLY A 255 5.46 -41.57 12.22
C GLY A 255 4.78 -42.90 12.00
N MET A 256 5.58 -43.97 11.88
CA MET A 256 5.10 -45.33 12.10
C MET A 256 6.26 -46.13 12.69
N GLY A 257 6.24 -46.27 14.01
CA GLY A 257 6.99 -47.28 14.71
C GLY A 257 6.05 -48.43 15.07
N GLY A 258 6.56 -49.65 15.04
CA GLY A 258 6.01 -50.71 15.86
C GLY A 258 6.04 -52.12 15.29
N PHE A 259 7.18 -52.79 15.54
CA PHE A 259 7.30 -54.08 16.21
C PHE A 259 7.40 -55.43 15.46
N HIS A 260 8.36 -56.19 16.01
CA HIS A 260 8.61 -57.63 16.06
C HIS A 260 9.45 -58.28 14.95
N ASP A 261 10.75 -58.35 15.25
CA ASP A 261 11.52 -59.57 15.60
C ASP A 261 11.29 -60.83 14.74
N ASP A 262 12.35 -61.28 14.07
CA ASP A 262 12.92 -62.59 14.39
C ASP A 262 14.38 -62.74 13.91
N GLU A 263 15.05 -63.62 14.63
CA GLU A 263 16.47 -63.80 14.90
C GLU A 263 17.15 -64.80 13.97
N SER A 264 18.46 -64.60 13.70
CA SER A 264 19.45 -65.60 13.18
C SER A 264 19.19 -66.17 11.77
N SER A 265 20.13 -66.44 10.87
CA SER A 265 21.51 -66.91 10.99
C SER A 265 22.18 -66.82 9.59
N LEU A 266 23.45 -66.44 9.54
CA LEU A 266 24.40 -66.82 8.46
C LEU A 266 24.92 -68.26 8.74
N PRO A 267 25.72 -68.90 7.86
CA PRO A 267 26.01 -68.70 6.42
C PRO A 267 25.84 -70.01 5.60
N ASP A 268 25.97 -69.98 4.26
CA ASP A 268 26.89 -70.91 3.57
C ASP A 268 27.22 -70.45 2.14
N ALA A 269 28.46 -70.71 1.76
CA ALA A 269 28.98 -70.64 0.41
C ALA A 269 28.65 -71.94 -0.34
N SER A 270 28.42 -71.87 -1.66
CA SER A 270 28.93 -72.81 -2.68
C SER A 270 28.11 -72.77 -3.99
N GLU A 271 28.85 -72.89 -5.10
CA GLU A 271 28.47 -73.41 -6.43
C GLU A 271 27.46 -72.63 -7.29
N HIS A 272 27.94 -71.84 -8.26
CA HIS A 272 28.31 -72.26 -9.63
C HIS A 272 28.83 -71.09 -10.46
#